data_AF-A0A917JPX0-F1
#
_entry.id   AF-A0A917JPX0-F1
#
_cell.length_a   1.000
_cell.length_b   1.000
_cell.length_c   1.000
_cell.angle_alpha   90.00
_cell.angle_beta   90.00
_cell.angle_gamma   90.00
#
_symmetry.space_group_name_H-M   'P 1'
#
loop_
_entity.id
_entity.type
_entity.pdbx_description
1 polymer ?
#
loop_
_entity_poly.entity_id
_entity_poly.type
_entity_poly.pdbx_seq_one_letter_code
_entity_poly.pdbx_strand_id
1 'polypeptide(L)' 'MSTYVVLIERTADGGYGAWAPDLPGCVALGDTYDESVAEMREAMALHIEDLREDSQPIPKPSTIGTTTVDAA' A
#
# COMPACT_ATOMS: atom_id res chain seq x y z
N MET A 1 3.01 12.48 12.00
CA MET A 1 2.85 11.09 11.58
C MET A 1 1.87 11.10 10.42
N SER A 2 2.29 10.70 9.23
CA SER A 2 1.46 10.73 8.03
C SER A 2 0.72 9.41 7.87
N THR A 3 -0.52 9.43 7.39
CA THR A 3 -1.34 8.24 7.12
C THR A 3 -1.56 8.15 5.62
N TYR A 4 -1.32 6.97 5.05
CA TYR A 4 -1.54 6.69 3.63
C TYR A 4 -2.76 5.78 3.46
N VAL A 5 -3.47 5.93 2.35
CA VAL A 5 -4.52 4.99 1.95
C VAL A 5 -3.85 3.79 1.28
N VAL A 6 -4.29 2.60 1.68
CA VAL A 6 -3.87 1.31 1.10
C VAL A 6 -5.08 0.70 0.41
N LEU A 7 -4.93 0.31 -0.85
CA LEU A 7 -5.90 -0.51 -1.56
C LEU A 7 -5.57 -1.97 -1.33
N ILE A 8 -6.60 -2.77 -1.07
CA ILE A 8 -6.49 -4.20 -0.85
C ILE A 8 -7.40 -4.91 -1.83
N GLU A 9 -6.83 -5.84 -2.58
CA GLU A 9 -7.48 -6.56 -3.68
C GLU A 9 -7.32 -8.07 -3.48
N ARG A 10 -8.29 -8.85 -3.97
CA ARG A 10 -8.15 -10.31 -4.01
C ARG A 10 -7.19 -10.68 -5.13
N THR A 11 -6.27 -11.59 -4.82
CA THR A 11 -5.37 -12.18 -5.82
C THR A 11 -6.01 -13.39 -6.49
N ALA A 12 -5.48 -13.79 -7.66
CA ALA A 12 -6.03 -14.89 -8.46
C ALA A 12 -5.95 -16.26 -7.78
N ASP A 13 -4.98 -16.44 -6.87
CA ASP A 13 -4.78 -17.64 -6.06
C ASP A 13 -5.60 -17.66 -4.76
N GLY A 14 -6.44 -16.64 -4.53
CA GLY A 14 -7.38 -16.59 -3.40
C GLY A 14 -6.88 -15.81 -2.18
N GLY A 15 -5.64 -15.32 -2.20
CA GLY A 15 -5.09 -14.43 -1.19
C GLY A 15 -5.47 -12.95 -1.38
N TYR A 16 -4.66 -12.08 -0.79
CA TYR A 16 -4.84 -10.64 -0.74
C TYR A 16 -3.55 -9.91 -1.13
N GLY A 17 -3.67 -8.90 -1.98
CA GLY A 17 -2.60 -7.98 -2.33
C GLY A 17 -2.91 -6.58 -1.82
N ALA A 18 -1.91 -5.91 -1.25
CA ALA A 18 -2.01 -4.57 -0.70
C ALA A 18 -1.01 -3.63 -1.40
N TRP A 19 -1.44 -2.41 -1.71
CA TRP A 19 -0.58 -1.39 -2.31
C TRP A 19 -1.05 0.02 -1.96
N ALA A 20 -0.13 1.00 -1.95
CA ALA A 20 -0.43 2.40 -1.67
C ALA A 20 -0.16 3.28 -2.91
N PRO A 21 -1.15 3.98 -3.48
CA PRO A 21 -0.94 4.84 -4.66
C PRO A 21 0.09 5.94 -4.44
N ASP A 22 0.11 6.47 -3.21
CA ASP A 22 1.02 7.53 -2.81
C ASP A 22 2.44 7.01 -2.50
N LEU A 23 2.67 5.69 -2.43
CA LEU A 23 4.00 5.08 -2.29
C LEU A 23 4.23 4.07 -3.44
N PRO A 24 4.48 4.57 -4.67
CA PRO A 24 4.63 3.70 -5.83
C PRO A 24 5.72 2.65 -5.65
N GLY A 25 5.39 1.39 -5.93
CA GLY A 25 6.31 0.26 -5.79
C GLY A 25 6.29 -0.40 -4.40
N CYS A 26 5.64 0.19 -3.41
CA CYS A 26 5.41 -0.45 -2.11
C CYS A 26 4.16 -1.35 -2.18
N VAL A 27 4.38 -2.65 -2.10
CA VAL A 27 3.35 -3.68 -2.20
C VAL A 27 3.56 -4.76 -1.14
N ALA A 28 2.50 -5.44 -0.76
CA ALA A 28 2.52 -6.58 0.15
C ALA A 28 1.48 -7.63 -0.26
N LEU A 29 1.69 -8.87 0.18
CA LEU A 29 0.79 -10.00 -0.06
C LEU A 29 0.48 -10.69 1.28
N GLY A 30 -0.67 -11.33 1.38
CA GLY A 30 -1.02 -12.20 2.50
C GLY A 30 -2.13 -13.18 2.15
N ASP A 31 -2.18 -14.33 2.82
CA ASP A 31 -3.24 -15.33 2.64
C ASP A 31 -4.58 -14.82 3.19
N THR A 32 -4.52 -13.85 4.12
CA THR A 32 -5.70 -13.18 4.69
C THR A 32 -5.63 -11.67 4.57
N TYR A 33 -6.79 -11.02 4.74
CA TYR A 33 -6.87 -9.56 4.79
C TYR A 33 -5.96 -8.99 5.87
N ASP A 34 -6.05 -9.50 7.11
CA ASP A 34 -5.28 -8.99 8.24
C ASP A 34 -3.78 -9.19 8.06
N GLU A 35 -3.37 -10.32 7.46
CA GLU A 35 -1.98 -10.58 7.11
C GLU A 35 -1.47 -9.59 6.06
N SER A 36 -2.22 -9.36 4.98
CA SER A 36 -1.82 -8.37 3.97
C SER A 36 -1.69 -6.95 4.56
N VAL A 37 -2.51 -6.60 5.56
CA VAL A 37 -2.39 -5.33 6.28
C VAL A 37 -1.15 -5.29 7.16
N ALA A 38 -0.82 -6.38 7.85
CA ALA A 38 0.38 -6.47 8.69
C ALA A 38 1.65 -6.35 7.83
N GLU A 39 1.73 -7.13 6.76
CA GLU A 39 2.83 -7.11 5.79
C GLU A 39 2.99 -5.72 5.14
N MET A 40 1.88 -5.07 4.77
CA MET A 40 1.94 -3.72 4.20
C MET A 40 2.51 -2.69 5.19
N ARG A 41 2.24 -2.82 6.50
CA ARG A 41 2.84 -1.92 7.50
C ARG A 41 4.35 -2.06 7.56
N GLU A 42 4.85 -3.29 7.50
CA GLU A 42 6.29 -3.57 7.49
C GLU A 42 6.94 -3.10 6.19
N ALA A 43 6.34 -3.42 5.04
CA ALA A 43 6.79 -2.98 3.72
C ALA A 43 6.87 -1.45 3.61
N MET A 44 5.87 -0.72 4.12
CA MET A 44 5.88 0.74 4.13
C MET A 44 6.97 1.31 5.04
N ALA A 45 7.21 0.69 6.20
CA ALA A 45 8.25 1.13 7.11
C ALA A 45 9.64 1.00 6.46
N LEU A 46 9.91 -0.15 5.82
CA LEU A 46 11.14 -0.40 5.07
C LEU A 46 11.29 0.57 3.89
N HIS A 47 10.25 0.69 3.05
CA HIS A 47 10.30 1.57 1.88
C HIS A 47 10.56 3.03 2.23
N ILE A 48 9.96 3.54 3.32
CA ILE A 48 10.21 4.90 3.79
C ILE A 48 11.64 5.07 4.29
N GLU A 49 12.22 4.04 4.91
CA GLU A 49 13.61 4.08 5.35
C GLU A 49 14.57 4.08 4.16
N ASP A 50 14.35 3.22 3.16
CA ASP A 50 15.15 3.20 1.92
C ASP A 50 15.14 4.58 1.24
N LEU A 51 13.96 5.23 1.12
CA LEU A 51 13.86 6.58 0.57
C LEU A 51 14.67 7.60 1.37
N ARG A 52 14.76 7.47 2.71
CA ARG A 52 15.58 8.36 3.54
C ARG A 52 17.07 8.11 3.33
N GLU A 53 17.49 6.84 3.30
CA GLU A 53 18.88 6.46 3.09
C GLU A 53 19.39 6.98 1.74
N ASP A 54 18.56 6.91 0.71
CA ASP A 54 18.86 7.43 -0.63
C ASP A 54 18.69 8.95 -0.76
N SER A 55 18.34 9.67 0.31
CA SER A 55 18.02 11.11 0.29
C SER A 55 16.93 11.49 -0.73
N GLN A 56 16.00 10.56 -0.98
CA GLN A 56 14.84 10.76 -1.85
C GLN A 56 13.67 11.39 -1.07
N PRO A 57 12.84 12.21 -1.72
CA PRO A 57 11.67 12.77 -1.07
C PRO A 57 10.64 11.68 -0.76
N ILE A 58 10.14 11.65 0.47
CA ILE A 58 8.99 10.81 0.83
C ILE A 58 7.72 11.50 0.28
N PRO A 59 6.96 10.84 -0.62
CA PRO A 59 5.71 11.40 -1.14
C PRO A 59 4.73 11.72 -0.01
N LYS A 60 3.98 12.82 -0.13
CA LYS A 60 2.94 13.14 0.84
C LYS A 60 1.66 12.38 0.50
N PRO A 61 0.88 11.92 1.51
CA PRO A 61 -0.42 11.32 1.25
C PRO A 61 -1.33 12.32 0.52
N SER A 62 -1.95 11.86 -0.56
CA SER A 62 -2.89 12.65 -1.36
C SER A 62 -4.17 11.87 -1.68
N THR A 63 -4.14 10.55 -1.55
CA THR A 63 -5.28 9.66 -1.75
C THR A 63 -6.31 9.86 -0.63
N ILE A 64 -7.57 10.11 -1.02
CA ILE A 64 -8.67 10.42 -0.08
C ILE A 64 -9.61 9.23 0.21
N GLY A 65 -9.53 8.15 -0.59
CA GLY A 65 -10.38 6.97 -0.45
C GLY A 65 -10.63 6.29 -1.80
N THR A 66 -11.55 5.34 -1.81
CA THR A 66 -12.01 4.63 -3.00
C THR A 66 -13.50 4.88 -3.24
N THR A 67 -13.94 4.83 -4.49
CA THR A 67 -15.35 4.84 -4.87
C THR A 67 -15.57 3.88 -6.02
N THR A 68 -16.76 3.28 -6.10
CA THR A 68 -17.19 2.53 -7.27
C THR A 68 -17.77 3.48 -8.31
N VAL A 69 -17.51 3.21 -9.58
CA VAL A 69 -18.13 3.89 -10.72
C VAL A 69 -18.61 2.82 -11.70
N ASP A 70 -19.78 3.02 -12.29
CA ASP A 70 -20.33 2.07 -13.26
C ASP A 70 -19.45 2.06 -14.51
N ALA A 71 -19.00 0.86 -14.90
CA ALA A 71 -18.17 0.65 -16.07
C ALA A 71 -19.06 0.39 -17.30
N ALA A 72 -19.93 1.35 -17.64
CA ALA A 72 -20.84 1.36 -18.80
C ALA A 72 -21.74 0.12 -19.02
#